data_AF-A0ABD3V465-F1
#
_entry.id   AF-A0ABD3V465-F1
#
_cell.length_a   1.000
_cell.length_b   1.000
_cell.length_c   1.000
_cell.angle_alpha   90.00
_cell.angle_beta   90.00
_cell.angle_gamma   90.00
#
_symmetry.space_group_name_H-M   'P 1'
#
loop_
_entity.id
_entity.type
_entity.pdbx_description
1 polymer ?
#
loop_
_entity_poly.entity_id
_entity_poly.type
_entity_poly.pdbx_seq_one_letter_code
_entity_poly.pdbx_strand_id
1 'polypeptide(L)'
;MRSQFWLKIQSQWNRIICDVHVATVLDSLMGKLVISFDEYERISKQETETDKARKLLEILKYKDDQQYDSFLAALNENKYGYIADAIREANIPNTSLETGELLVSMTLNTISYIKTCK
;
A
#
# COMPACT_ATOMS: atom_id res chain seq x y z
N MET A 1 -3.71 -11.59 14.03
CA MET A 1 -4.61 -11.78 12.87
C MET A 1 -4.12 -10.87 11.76
N ARG A 2 -3.93 -11.36 10.52
CA ARG A 2 -3.68 -10.44 9.40
C ARG A 2 -5.01 -9.78 9.04
N SER A 3 -5.04 -8.45 9.06
CA SER A 3 -6.25 -7.70 8.69
C SER A 3 -6.58 -7.94 7.21
N GLN A 4 -7.87 -8.11 6.90
CA GLN A 4 -8.35 -8.26 5.52
C GLN A 4 -7.96 -7.07 4.64
N PHE A 5 -7.85 -5.89 5.25
CA PHE A 5 -7.43 -4.66 4.58
C PHE A 5 -6.00 -4.73 4.06
N TRP A 6 -5.08 -5.32 4.83
CA TRP A 6 -3.70 -5.49 4.37
C TRP A 6 -3.63 -6.36 3.12
N LEU A 7 -4.42 -7.44 3.07
CA LEU A 7 -4.44 -8.32 1.91
C LEU A 7 -4.93 -7.56 0.66
N LYS A 8 -5.84 -6.58 0.82
CA LYS A 8 -6.33 -5.73 -0.28
C LYS A 8 -5.25 -4.82 -0.80
N ILE A 9 -4.56 -4.12 0.10
CA ILE A 9 -3.38 -3.31 -0.25
C ILE A 9 -2.34 -4.18 -0.96
N GLN A 10 -2.05 -5.36 -0.41
CA GLN A 10 -1.05 -6.27 -0.97
C GLN A 10 -1.44 -6.76 -2.37
N SER A 11 -2.74 -6.92 -2.67
CA SER A 11 -3.19 -7.28 -4.03
C SER A 11 -2.94 -6.18 -5.06
N GLN A 12 -2.94 -4.91 -4.63
CA GLN A 12 -2.72 -3.74 -5.48
C GLN A 12 -1.29 -3.19 -5.38
N TRP A 13 -0.38 -3.93 -4.73
CA TRP A 13 0.99 -3.52 -4.41
C TRP A 13 1.72 -2.89 -5.58
N ASN A 14 1.69 -3.54 -6.74
CA ASN A 14 2.42 -3.08 -7.92
C ASN A 14 1.84 -1.76 -8.48
N ARG A 15 0.52 -1.61 -8.48
CA ARG A 15 -0.14 -0.37 -8.92
C ARG A 15 0.23 0.79 -8.00
N ILE A 16 0.23 0.54 -6.70
CA ILE A 16 0.63 1.54 -5.71
C ILE A 16 2.09 1.95 -5.92
N ILE A 17 3.00 0.98 -6.07
CA ILE A 17 4.43 1.28 -6.23
C ILE A 17 4.74 2.07 -7.50
N CYS A 18 4.06 1.78 -8.60
CA CYS A 18 4.45 2.34 -9.89
C CYS A 18 3.68 3.61 -10.26
N ASP A 19 2.47 3.78 -9.72
CA ASP A 19 1.60 4.91 -10.08
C ASP A 19 1.52 5.99 -8.99
N VAL A 20 1.74 5.66 -7.71
CA VAL A 20 1.57 6.62 -6.61
C VAL A 20 2.84 7.42 -6.38
N HIS A 21 2.76 8.74 -6.57
CA HIS A 21 3.81 9.64 -6.13
C HIS A 21 3.75 9.83 -4.61
N VAL A 22 4.69 9.22 -3.91
CA VAL A 22 4.62 9.02 -2.45
C VAL A 22 4.70 10.35 -1.71
N ALA A 23 5.49 11.29 -2.21
CA ALA A 23 5.61 12.63 -1.64
C ALA A 23 4.26 13.34 -1.52
N THR A 24 3.39 13.22 -2.53
CA THR A 24 2.06 13.87 -2.52
C THR A 24 1.11 13.26 -1.49
N VAL A 25 1.18 11.95 -1.30
CA VAL A 25 0.30 11.25 -0.36
C VAL A 25 0.81 11.34 1.07
N LEU A 26 2.14 11.40 1.26
CA LEU A 26 2.79 11.49 2.58
C LEU A 26 2.31 12.68 3.41
N ASP A 27 2.18 13.87 2.81
CA ASP A 27 1.71 15.06 3.51
C ASP A 27 0.28 14.88 4.03
N SER A 28 -0.60 14.29 3.21
CA SER A 28 -1.97 13.98 3.62
C SER A 28 -2.02 12.91 4.71
N LEU A 29 -1.15 11.90 4.65
CA LEU A 29 -1.07 10.85 5.68
C LEU A 29 -0.54 11.38 7.01
N MET A 30 0.43 12.29 6.96
CA MET A 30 0.96 12.97 8.15
C MET A 30 -0.11 13.87 8.77
N GLY A 31 -0.83 14.64 7.96
CA GLY A 31 -1.94 15.49 8.41
C GLY A 31 -3.12 14.71 9.02
N LYS A 32 -3.34 13.47 8.57
CA LYS A 32 -4.35 12.54 9.12
C LYS A 32 -3.83 11.67 10.27
N LEU A 33 -2.59 11.88 10.73
CA LEU A 33 -1.93 11.10 11.80
C LEU A 33 -1.87 9.59 11.53
N VAL A 34 -1.86 9.19 10.25
CA VAL A 34 -1.69 7.80 9.83
C VAL A 34 -0.25 7.35 10.05
N ILE A 35 0.67 8.27 9.78
CA ILE A 35 2.11 8.10 9.97
C ILE A 35 2.62 9.12 10.99
N SER A 36 3.64 8.73 11.76
CA SER A 36 4.37 9.65 12.63
C SER A 36 5.40 10.47 11.84
N PHE A 37 5.96 11.51 12.48
CA PHE A 37 7.05 12.29 11.88
C PHE A 37 8.28 11.42 11.59
N ASP A 38 8.62 10.50 12.49
CA ASP A 38 9.75 9.57 12.29
C ASP A 38 9.49 8.61 11.11
N GLU A 39 8.26 8.16 10.95
CA GLU A 39 7.85 7.32 9.80
C GLU A 39 7.90 8.11 8.50
N TYR A 40 7.39 9.34 8.50
CA TYR A 40 7.48 10.27 7.38
C TYR A 40 8.94 10.46 6.95
N GLU A 41 9.84 10.77 7.90
CA GLU A 41 11.24 11.02 7.62
C GLU A 41 11.95 9.77 7.07
N ARG A 42 11.62 8.59 7.61
CA ARG A 42 12.14 7.30 7.13
C ARG A 42 11.71 7.01 5.70
N ILE A 43 10.47 7.34 5.34
CA ILE A 43 9.96 7.18 3.98
C ILE A 43 10.62 8.21 3.06
N SER A 44 10.66 9.49 3.45
CA SER A 44 11.21 10.55 2.59
C SER A 44 12.69 10.38 2.28
N LYS A 45 13.45 9.73 3.17
CA LYS A 45 14.88 9.41 3.01
C LYS A 45 15.18 8.28 2.01
N GLN A 46 14.18 7.58 1.48
CA GLN A 46 14.44 6.57 0.45
C GLN A 46 14.86 7.22 -0.88
N GLU A 47 15.75 6.56 -1.61
CA GLU A 47 16.42 7.11 -2.80
C GLU A 47 15.47 7.24 -3.99
N THR A 48 14.65 6.22 -4.26
CA THR A 48 13.73 6.20 -5.40
C THR A 48 12.27 6.29 -4.95
N GLU A 49 11.39 6.84 -5.80
CA GLU A 49 9.94 6.86 -5.52
C GLU A 49 9.37 5.45 -5.27
N THR A 50 9.85 4.46 -6.02
CA THR A 50 9.54 3.03 -5.84
C THR A 50 9.90 2.56 -4.43
N ASP A 51 11.08 2.94 -3.92
CA ASP A 51 11.52 2.55 -2.58
C ASP A 51 10.74 3.30 -1.49
N LYS A 52 10.39 4.57 -1.71
CA LYS A 52 9.47 5.31 -0.84
C LYS A 52 8.12 4.59 -0.76
N ALA A 53 7.58 4.14 -1.90
CA ALA A 53 6.27 3.50 -1.95
C ALA A 53 6.31 2.16 -1.24
N ARG A 54 7.37 1.37 -1.47
CA ARG A 54 7.60 0.11 -0.75
C ARG A 54 7.67 0.35 0.76
N LYS A 55 8.40 1.38 1.19
CA LYS A 55 8.55 1.70 2.62
C LYS A 55 7.24 2.16 3.25
N LEU A 56 6.45 2.97 2.55
CA LEU A 56 5.12 3.36 2.98
C LEU A 56 4.24 2.12 3.19
N LEU A 57 4.22 1.20 2.23
CA LEU A 57 3.44 -0.04 2.33
C LEU A 57 3.91 -0.94 3.47
N GLU A 58 5.22 -1.07 3.69
CA GLU A 58 5.77 -1.79 4.85
C GLU A 58 5.26 -1.25 6.19
N ILE A 59 5.10 0.07 6.30
CA ILE A 59 4.57 0.74 7.50
C ILE A 59 3.06 0.48 7.63
N LEU A 60 2.31 0.66 6.53
CA LEU A 60 0.85 0.46 6.50
C LEU A 60 0.42 -0.96 6.88
N LYS A 61 1.30 -1.96 6.70
CA LYS A 61 1.08 -3.34 7.16
C LYS A 61 0.73 -3.49 8.63
N TYR A 62 1.26 -2.58 9.45
CA TYR A 62 1.14 -2.63 10.90
C TYR A 62 0.10 -1.64 11.44
N LYS A 63 -0.62 -0.96 10.54
CA LYS A 63 -1.64 0.03 10.86
C LYS A 63 -3.00 -0.63 11.05
N ASP A 64 -3.86 0.03 11.81
CA ASP A 64 -5.21 -0.42 12.10
C ASP A 64 -6.20 -0.05 10.98
N ASP A 65 -7.44 -0.49 11.16
CA ASP A 65 -8.51 -0.33 10.17
C ASP A 65 -8.89 1.16 9.99
N GLN A 66 -8.77 2.00 11.03
CA GLN A 66 -9.05 3.43 10.95
C GLN A 66 -7.96 4.15 10.12
N GLN A 67 -6.72 3.75 10.30
CA GLN A 67 -5.57 4.25 9.53
C GLN A 67 -5.65 3.79 8.07
N TYR A 68 -6.20 2.61 7.81
CA TYR A 68 -6.50 2.14 6.46
C TYR A 68 -7.54 3.01 5.74
N ASP A 69 -8.66 3.34 6.39
CA ASP A 69 -9.67 4.23 5.80
C ASP A 69 -9.09 5.63 5.52
N SER A 70 -8.25 6.12 6.43
CA SER A 70 -7.53 7.38 6.27
C SER A 70 -6.54 7.34 5.11
N PHE A 71 -5.91 6.19 4.86
CA PHE A 71 -5.06 5.95 3.68
C PHE A 71 -5.86 5.98 2.38
N LEU A 72 -7.02 5.31 2.32
CA LEU A 72 -7.90 5.37 1.15
C LEU A 72 -8.41 6.80 0.89
N ALA A 73 -8.73 7.55 1.94
CA ALA A 73 -9.10 8.96 1.83
C ALA A 73 -7.95 9.81 1.27
N ALA A 74 -6.72 9.60 1.75
CA ALA A 74 -5.54 10.29 1.23
C ALA A 74 -5.30 9.98 -0.26
N LEU A 75 -5.52 8.74 -0.71
CA LEU A 75 -5.43 8.39 -2.13
C LEU A 75 -6.50 9.12 -2.97
N ASN A 76 -7.74 9.17 -2.48
CA ASN A 76 -8.83 9.90 -3.14
C ASN A 76 -8.54 11.40 -3.26
N GLU A 77 -8.04 12.02 -2.19
CA GLU A 77 -7.70 13.45 -2.15
C GLU A 77 -6.54 13.81 -3.10
N ASN A 78 -5.63 12.86 -3.38
CA ASN A 78 -4.44 13.07 -4.19
C ASN A 78 -4.54 12.53 -5.63
N LYS A 79 -5.77 12.44 -6.19
CA LYS A 79 -6.05 11.98 -7.57
C LYS A 79 -5.81 10.48 -7.84
N TYR A 80 -5.49 9.70 -6.82
CA TYR A 80 -5.33 8.25 -6.90
C TYR A 80 -6.62 7.49 -6.55
N GLY A 81 -7.78 8.10 -6.80
CA GLY A 81 -9.07 7.50 -6.43
C GLY A 81 -9.34 6.16 -7.11
N TYR A 82 -8.90 6.00 -8.36
CA TYR A 82 -8.97 4.72 -9.06
C TYR A 82 -8.19 3.60 -8.35
N ILE A 83 -7.11 3.93 -7.64
CA ILE A 83 -6.36 2.97 -6.82
C ILE A 83 -7.12 2.68 -5.54
N ALA A 84 -7.68 3.71 -4.89
CA ALA A 84 -8.49 3.54 -3.69
C ALA A 84 -9.71 2.64 -3.96
N ASP A 85 -10.37 2.81 -5.10
CA ASP A 85 -11.49 1.98 -5.54
C ASP A 85 -11.03 0.56 -5.87
N ALA A 86 -9.91 0.40 -6.58
CA ALA A 86 -9.34 -0.93 -6.86
C ALA A 86 -8.98 -1.68 -5.57
N ILE A 87 -8.46 -0.99 -4.54
CA ILE A 87 -8.21 -1.60 -3.23
C ILE A 87 -9.53 -1.96 -2.55
N ARG A 88 -10.54 -1.10 -2.58
CA ARG A 88 -11.85 -1.34 -1.95
C ARG A 88 -12.56 -2.55 -2.56
N GLU A 89 -12.56 -2.63 -3.89
CA GLU A 89 -13.21 -3.67 -4.69
C GLU A 89 -12.43 -4.98 -4.78
N ALA A 90 -11.17 -5.01 -4.32
CA ALA A 90 -10.36 -6.22 -4.33
C ALA A 90 -11.08 -7.35 -3.58
N ASN A 91 -11.49 -8.38 -4.35
CA ASN A 91 -12.12 -9.58 -3.81
C ASN A 91 -11.02 -10.50 -3.28
N ILE A 92 -10.96 -10.66 -1.97
CA ILE A 92 -10.02 -11.56 -1.31
C ILE A 92 -10.80 -12.79 -0.93
N PRO A 93 -10.51 -13.95 -1.53
CA PRO A 93 -11.19 -15.17 -1.16
C PRO A 93 -11.01 -15.39 0.34
N ASN A 94 -12.13 -15.43 1.07
CA ASN A 94 -12.17 -15.83 2.47
C ASN A 94 -11.88 -17.33 2.55
N THR A 95 -10.62 -17.73 2.38
CA THR A 95 -10.26 -19.15 2.49
C THR A 95 -9.53 -19.40 3.79
N SER A 96 -10.29 -19.99 4.70
CA SER A 96 -9.89 -20.52 6.00
C SER A 96 -8.74 -21.54 5.96
N LEU A 97 -8.14 -21.89 4.81
CA LEU A 97 -7.18 -23.00 4.69
C LEU A 97 -6.11 -22.88 3.57
N GLU A 98 -5.96 -21.76 2.86
CA GLU A 98 -5.02 -21.68 1.71
C GLU A 98 -3.95 -20.59 1.87
N THR A 99 -3.38 -20.51 3.07
CA THR A 99 -2.38 -19.48 3.42
C THR A 99 -1.02 -19.65 2.74
N GLY A 100 -0.77 -20.77 2.03
CA GLY A 100 0.51 -21.09 1.40
C GLY A 100 0.63 -20.64 -0.07
N GLU A 101 -0.35 -20.98 -0.92
CA GLU A 101 -0.22 -20.82 -2.38
C GLU A 101 -0.51 -19.40 -2.86
N LEU A 102 -1.40 -18.69 -2.17
CA LEU A 102 -1.72 -17.29 -2.46
C LEU A 102 -0.53 -16.34 -2.16
N LEU A 103 0.25 -16.63 -1.12
CA LEU A 103 1.47 -15.85 -0.81
C LEU A 103 2.56 -16.05 -1.86
N VAL A 104 2.70 -17.26 -2.42
CA VAL A 104 3.69 -17.53 -3.48
C VAL A 104 3.28 -16.84 -4.78
N SER A 105 2.02 -16.92 -5.18
CA SER A 105 1.53 -16.25 -6.41
C SER A 105 1.56 -14.72 -6.30
N MET A 106 1.21 -14.14 -5.14
CA MET A 106 1.31 -12.69 -4.91
C MET A 106 2.77 -12.21 -4.89
N THR A 107 3.70 -12.96 -4.29
CA THR A 107 5.13 -12.55 -4.24
C THR A 107 5.83 -12.69 -5.60
N LEU A 108 5.50 -13.71 -6.40
CA LEU A 108 6.04 -13.90 -7.75
C LEU A 108 5.58 -12.79 -8.72
N ASN A 109 4.33 -12.34 -8.62
CA ASN A 109 3.83 -11.22 -9.41
C ASN A 109 4.50 -9.89 -9.03
N THR A 110 4.86 -9.69 -7.76
CA THR A 110 5.65 -8.52 -7.32
C THR A 110 7.05 -8.51 -7.92
N ILE A 111 7.74 -9.66 -7.98
CA ILE A 111 9.11 -9.77 -8.54
C ILE A 111 9.13 -9.49 -10.05
N SER A 112 8.11 -9.93 -10.79
CA SER A 112 8.02 -9.72 -12.25
C SER A 112 7.77 -8.25 -12.63
N TYR A 113 6.86 -7.56 -11.92
CA TYR A 113 6.52 -6.17 -12.23
C TYR A 113 7.57 -5.14 -11.78
N ILE A 114 8.37 -5.42 -10.74
CA ILE A 114 9.49 -4.54 -10.33
C ILE A 114 10.50 -4.34 -11.49
N LYS A 115 10.67 -5.31 -12.39
CA LYS A 115 11.49 -5.15 -13.60
C LYS A 115 10.86 -4.27 -14.68
N THR A 116 9.58 -3.95 -14.57
CA THR A 116 8.78 -3.33 -15.65
C THR A 116 8.39 -1.88 -15.34
N CYS A 117 8.52 -1.45 -14.08
CA CYS A 117 8.33 -0.04 -13.70
C CYS A 117 9.60 0.73 -14.12
N LYS A 118 9.42 1.55 -15.17
CA LYS A 118 10.47 2.31 -15.85
C LYS A 118 10.91 3.53 -15.06
#